data_AF-A0A225WTT7-F1
#
_entry.id   AF-A0A225WTT7-F1
#
_cell.length_a   1.000
_cell.length_b   1.000
_cell.length_c   1.000
_cell.angle_alpha   90.00
_cell.angle_beta   90.00
_cell.angle_gamma   90.00
#
_symmetry.space_group_name_H-M   'P 1'
#
loop_
_entity.id
_entity.type
_entity.pdbx_description
1 polymer ?
#
loop_
_entity_poly.entity_id
_entity_poly.type
_entity_poly.pdbx_seq_one_letter_code
_entity_poly.pdbx_strand_id
1 'polypeptide(L)'
;MPLTFVGGQLFLITRTASRVNKIFGVSGRTVSQWYKQFKCNDHVDSGKQSKKSRHSDEFVSFVSSYVAEHPCFYIEELQEELKQRFGHNVKGVSATRLVRLLRFELSLTRKFLERRACEAVPQEIE
;
A
#
# COMPACT_ATOMS: atom_id res chain seq x y z
N MET A 1 5.46 -15.96 -19.28
CA MET A 1 4.73 -15.50 -20.49
C MET A 1 3.64 -14.55 -20.05
N PRO A 2 3.76 -13.23 -20.28
CA PRO A 2 2.82 -12.26 -19.73
C PRO A 2 1.50 -12.31 -20.52
N LEU A 3 0.40 -12.69 -19.85
CA LEU A 3 -0.96 -12.70 -20.43
C LEU A 3 -1.46 -11.31 -20.87
N THR A 4 -0.72 -10.24 -20.56
CA THR A 4 -1.06 -8.84 -20.87
C THR A 4 -1.01 -8.54 -22.38
N PHE A 5 -0.06 -9.12 -23.11
CA PHE A 5 0.03 -8.92 -24.57
C PHE A 5 -1.12 -9.63 -25.31
N VAL A 6 -1.62 -10.72 -24.74
CA VAL A 6 -2.67 -11.52 -25.37
C VAL A 6 -4.04 -10.85 -25.22
N GLY A 7 -4.38 -10.30 -24.06
CA GLY A 7 -5.73 -9.76 -23.80
C GLY A 7 -6.19 -8.66 -24.77
N GLY A 8 -5.35 -7.66 -25.03
CA GLY A 8 -5.66 -6.54 -25.94
C GLY A 8 -5.67 -6.94 -27.41
N GLN A 9 -4.64 -7.67 -27.86
CA GLN A 9 -4.51 -8.10 -29.25
C GLN A 9 -5.60 -9.11 -29.65
N LEU A 10 -6.05 -9.94 -28.71
CA LEU A 10 -7.08 -10.95 -28.95
C LEU A 10 -8.48 -10.36 -29.12
N PHE A 11 -8.77 -9.22 -28.49
CA PHE A 11 -10.04 -8.51 -28.68
C PHE A 11 -10.15 -7.89 -30.08
N LEU A 12 -9.01 -7.42 -30.62
CA LEU A 12 -8.92 -6.94 -32.00
C LEU A 12 -9.10 -8.06 -33.02
N ILE A 13 -8.64 -9.28 -32.72
CA ILE A 13 -8.70 -10.44 -33.64
C ILE A 13 -10.06 -11.15 -33.61
N THR A 14 -10.66 -11.34 -32.44
CA THR A 14 -11.83 -12.23 -32.29
C THR A 14 -13.18 -11.51 -32.44
N ARG A 15 -13.20 -10.16 -32.38
CA ARG A 15 -14.36 -9.24 -32.51
C ARG A 15 -15.54 -9.49 -31.55
N THR A 16 -15.58 -10.60 -30.81
CA THR A 16 -16.70 -10.97 -29.92
C THR A 16 -16.20 -11.65 -28.64
N ALA A 17 -16.67 -11.16 -27.48
CA ALA A 17 -16.34 -11.69 -26.15
C ALA A 17 -16.68 -13.20 -25.98
N SER A 18 -17.71 -13.68 -26.68
CA SER A 18 -18.17 -15.07 -26.63
C SER A 18 -17.15 -16.06 -27.23
N ARG A 19 -16.42 -15.65 -28.27
CA ARG A 19 -15.37 -16.48 -28.89
C ARG A 19 -14.12 -16.53 -28.01
N VAL A 20 -13.78 -15.43 -27.34
CA VAL A 20 -12.64 -15.39 -26.40
C VAL A 20 -12.84 -16.38 -25.26
N ASN A 21 -14.04 -16.45 -24.67
CA ASN A 21 -14.36 -17.43 -23.62
C ASN A 21 -14.15 -18.88 -24.10
N LYS A 22 -14.66 -19.24 -25.28
CA LYS A 22 -14.53 -20.60 -25.83
C LYS A 22 -13.09 -20.99 -26.17
N ILE A 23 -12.29 -20.07 -26.69
CA ILE A 23 -10.91 -20.37 -27.13
C ILE A 23 -9.95 -20.45 -25.93
N PHE A 24 -10.16 -19.63 -24.89
CA PHE A 24 -9.23 -19.52 -23.77
C PHE A 24 -9.71 -20.16 -22.47
N GLY A 25 -10.97 -20.64 -22.41
CA GLY A 25 -11.56 -21.21 -21.20
C GLY A 25 -11.70 -20.21 -20.04
N VAL A 26 -11.63 -18.91 -20.33
CA VAL A 26 -11.70 -17.84 -19.33
C VAL A 26 -13.13 -17.42 -19.07
N SER A 27 -13.46 -17.17 -17.80
CA SER A 27 -14.82 -16.77 -17.43
C SER A 27 -15.29 -15.53 -18.21
N GLY A 28 -16.57 -15.50 -18.60
CA GLY A 28 -17.14 -14.34 -19.28
C GLY A 28 -17.02 -13.03 -18.47
N ARG A 29 -16.94 -13.13 -17.13
CA ARG A 29 -16.68 -11.98 -16.25
C ARG A 29 -15.29 -11.40 -16.47
N THR A 30 -14.27 -12.25 -16.59
CA THR A 30 -12.88 -11.84 -16.90
C THR A 30 -12.82 -11.13 -18.24
N VAL A 31 -13.48 -11.67 -19.27
CA VAL A 31 -13.51 -11.07 -20.62
C VAL A 31 -14.23 -9.73 -20.61
N SER A 32 -15.36 -9.61 -19.90
CA SER A 32 -16.10 -8.36 -19.75
C SER A 32 -15.27 -7.30 -19.01
N GLN A 33 -14.51 -7.70 -17.99
CA GLN A 33 -13.62 -6.82 -17.24
C GLN A 33 -12.48 -6.30 -18.12
N TRP A 34 -11.84 -7.18 -18.89
CA TRP A 34 -10.80 -6.80 -19.85
C TRP A 34 -11.35 -5.86 -20.94
N TYR A 35 -12.55 -6.12 -21.45
CA TYR A 35 -13.17 -5.25 -22.44
C TYR A 35 -13.42 -3.83 -21.89
N LYS A 36 -13.88 -3.72 -20.65
CA LYS A 36 -14.05 -2.43 -19.96
C LYS A 36 -12.72 -1.71 -19.77
N GLN A 37 -11.67 -2.43 -19.34
CA GLN A 37 -10.32 -1.86 -19.18
C GLN A 37 -9.75 -1.37 -20.51
N PHE A 38 -9.87 -2.17 -21.57
CA PHE A 38 -9.45 -1.80 -22.91
C PHE A 38 -10.18 -0.55 -23.43
N LYS A 39 -11.50 -0.46 -23.21
CA LYS A 39 -12.27 0.73 -23.62
C LYS A 39 -11.90 2.00 -22.86
N CYS A 40 -11.50 1.89 -21.59
CA CYS A 40 -11.15 3.07 -20.79
C CYS A 40 -9.68 3.48 -20.91
N ASN A 41 -8.75 2.52 -21.05
CA ASN A 41 -7.32 2.76 -20.90
C ASN A 41 -6.50 2.39 -22.16
N ASP A 42 -7.18 2.04 -23.26
CA ASP A 42 -6.65 1.49 -24.53
C ASP A 42 -5.90 0.15 -24.40
N HIS A 43 -5.53 -0.25 -23.18
CA HIS A 43 -4.84 -1.49 -22.90
C HIS A 43 -5.42 -2.23 -21.69
N VAL A 44 -5.17 -3.54 -21.65
CA VAL A 44 -5.56 -4.42 -20.54
C VAL A 44 -4.36 -4.63 -19.63
N ASP A 45 -4.34 -3.95 -18.51
CA ASP A 45 -3.32 -4.11 -17.48
C ASP A 45 -3.66 -5.27 -16.54
N SER A 46 -2.67 -6.08 -16.16
CA SER A 46 -2.81 -7.00 -15.03
C SER A 46 -2.76 -6.16 -13.75
N GLY A 47 -3.89 -5.53 -13.43
CA GLY A 47 -4.00 -4.43 -12.50
C GLY A 47 -3.03 -4.52 -11.33
N LYS A 48 -2.04 -3.63 -11.30
CA LYS A 48 -1.39 -3.26 -10.04
C LYS A 48 -2.52 -2.69 -9.19
N GLN A 49 -2.98 -3.45 -8.20
CA GLN A 49 -3.95 -2.90 -7.26
C GLN A 49 -3.32 -1.64 -6.69
N SER A 50 -3.92 -0.48 -6.99
CA SER A 50 -3.56 0.77 -6.33
C SER A 50 -3.65 0.46 -4.84
N LYS A 51 -2.51 0.42 -4.16
CA LYS A 51 -2.48 0.31 -2.69
C LYS A 51 -3.16 1.58 -2.21
N LYS A 52 -4.47 1.52 -1.99
CA LYS A 52 -5.17 2.58 -1.28
C LYS A 52 -4.53 2.55 0.11
N SER A 53 -3.75 3.58 0.43
CA SER A 53 -3.22 3.77 1.77
C SER A 53 -4.42 3.62 2.72
N ARG A 54 -4.31 2.70 3.68
CA ARG A 54 -5.42 2.42 4.61
C ARG A 54 -5.65 3.58 5.59
N HIS A 55 -4.79 4.58 5.54
CA HIS A 55 -4.71 5.73 6.42
C HIS A 55 -4.85 6.99 5.58
N SER A 56 -5.49 8.03 6.14
CA SER A 56 -5.54 9.34 5.51
C SER A 56 -4.12 9.89 5.34
N ASP A 57 -3.89 10.66 4.27
CA ASP A 57 -2.58 11.25 4.00
C ASP A 57 -2.12 12.18 5.13
N GLU A 58 -3.06 12.89 5.77
CA GLU A 58 -2.81 13.71 6.98
C GLU A 58 -2.23 12.88 8.13
N PHE A 59 -2.74 11.67 8.34
CA PHE A 59 -2.26 10.78 9.39
C PHE A 59 -0.84 10.31 9.11
N VAL A 60 -0.55 9.92 7.87
CA VAL A 60 0.78 9.46 7.47
C VAL A 60 1.79 10.61 7.54
N SER A 61 1.40 11.80 7.11
CA SER A 61 2.24 13.01 7.17
C SER A 61 2.61 13.36 8.61
N PHE A 62 1.66 13.32 9.54
CA PHE A 62 1.92 13.58 10.96
C PHE A 62 2.86 12.53 11.58
N VAL A 63 2.63 11.25 11.32
CA VAL A 63 3.54 10.20 11.85
C VAL A 63 4.94 10.38 11.26
N SER A 64 5.06 10.79 9.98
CA SER A 64 6.35 11.07 9.37
C SER A 64 7.09 12.23 10.05
N SER A 65 6.40 13.33 10.37
CA SER A 65 7.03 14.47 11.06
C SER A 65 7.42 14.11 12.49
N TYR A 66 6.55 13.39 13.20
CA TYR A 66 6.81 12.95 14.58
C TYR A 66 8.04 12.05 14.67
N VAL A 67 8.19 11.09 13.76
CA VAL A 67 9.38 10.20 13.71
C VAL A 67 10.66 10.95 13.33
N ALA A 68 10.54 12.04 12.56
CA ALA A 68 11.69 12.87 12.21
C ALA A 68 12.18 13.70 13.41
N GLU A 69 11.26 14.23 14.21
CA GLU A 69 11.54 15.00 15.43
C GLU A 69 12.01 14.09 16.58
N HIS A 70 11.39 12.92 16.72
CA HIS A 70 11.69 11.93 17.76
C HIS A 70 12.23 10.65 17.13
N PRO A 71 13.56 10.53 16.94
CA PRO A 71 14.16 9.36 16.31
C PRO A 71 14.10 8.09 17.18
N CYS A 72 13.97 8.27 18.49
CA CYS A 72 13.73 7.22 19.47
C CYS A 72 12.44 7.53 20.21
N PHE A 73 11.43 6.69 20.01
CA PHE A 73 10.11 6.85 20.60
C PHE A 73 9.53 5.47 20.91
N TYR A 74 8.70 5.39 21.93
CA TYR A 74 7.92 4.19 22.20
C TYR A 74 6.63 4.20 21.38
N ILE A 75 6.16 3.01 20.98
CA ILE A 75 4.89 2.88 20.24
C ILE A 75 3.71 3.40 21.05
N GLU A 76 3.77 3.30 22.38
CA GLU A 76 2.75 3.79 23.31
C GLU A 76 2.66 5.31 23.32
N GLU A 77 3.80 6.02 23.32
CA GLU A 77 3.83 7.49 23.23
C GLU A 77 3.23 7.98 21.90
N LEU A 78 3.64 7.36 20.79
CA LEU A 78 3.04 7.65 19.48
C LEU A 78 1.53 7.38 19.49
N GLN A 79 1.08 6.37 20.24
CA GLN A 79 -0.33 6.04 20.37
C GLN A 79 -1.11 7.15 21.11
N GLU A 80 -0.54 7.72 22.16
CA GLU A 80 -1.15 8.79 22.95
C GLU A 80 -1.21 10.10 22.16
N GLU A 81 -0.13 10.48 21.50
CA GLU A 81 -0.06 11.67 20.64
C GLU A 81 -1.11 11.61 19.52
N LEU A 82 -1.26 10.44 18.89
CA LEU A 82 -2.28 10.23 17.86
C LEU A 82 -3.70 10.30 18.42
N LYS A 83 -3.95 9.82 19.64
CA LYS A 83 -5.25 9.97 20.31
C LYS A 83 -5.54 11.42 20.68
N GLN A 84 -4.52 12.18 21.07
CA GLN A 84 -4.67 13.59 21.44
C GLN A 84 -5.00 14.45 20.21
N ARG A 85 -4.30 14.23 19.09
CA ARG A 85 -4.50 14.97 17.83
C ARG A 85 -5.78 14.63 17.08
N PHE A 86 -6.07 13.33 16.93
CA PHE A 86 -7.16 12.86 16.07
C PHE A 86 -8.37 12.32 16.86
N GLY A 87 -8.30 12.36 18.19
CA GLY A 87 -9.36 11.92 19.10
C GLY A 87 -9.30 10.44 19.50
N HIS A 88 -10.15 10.05 20.45
CA HIS A 88 -10.13 8.70 21.02
C HIS A 88 -10.68 7.60 20.08
N ASN A 89 -11.32 7.95 18.95
CA ASN A 89 -11.98 7.02 18.01
C ASN A 89 -11.21 6.82 16.69
N VAL A 90 -9.89 6.96 16.70
CA VAL A 90 -9.11 6.87 15.46
C VAL A 90 -8.90 5.40 15.10
N LYS A 91 -9.54 4.99 14.00
CA LYS A 91 -9.36 3.64 13.43
C LYS A 91 -7.92 3.51 12.91
N GLY A 92 -7.06 2.80 13.63
CA GLY A 92 -5.67 2.63 13.19
C GLY A 92 -4.62 2.69 14.28
N VAL A 93 -5.00 3.09 15.49
CA VAL A 93 -4.08 3.42 16.59
C VAL A 93 -3.71 2.20 17.45
N SER A 94 -4.00 0.97 17.02
CA SER A 94 -3.48 -0.21 17.73
C SER A 94 -1.98 -0.34 17.47
N ALA A 95 -1.19 -0.73 18.48
CA ALA A 95 0.26 -0.91 18.36
C ALA A 95 0.67 -1.73 17.12
N THR A 96 -0.03 -2.84 16.85
CA THR A 96 0.21 -3.70 15.69
C THR A 96 -0.12 -3.05 14.32
N ARG A 97 -0.97 -2.02 14.28
CA ARG A 97 -1.25 -1.26 13.05
C ARG A 97 -0.22 -0.16 12.86
N LEU A 98 0.17 0.54 13.94
CA LEU A 98 1.25 1.53 13.90
C LEU A 98 2.56 0.91 13.42
N VAL A 99 2.95 -0.25 13.96
CA VAL A 99 4.16 -0.96 13.51
C VAL A 99 4.09 -1.34 12.03
N ARG A 100 2.91 -1.76 11.54
CA ARG A 100 2.71 -2.04 10.11
C ARG A 100 2.80 -0.77 9.27
N LEU A 101 2.19 0.32 9.72
CA LEU A 101 2.25 1.61 9.04
C LEU A 101 3.69 2.12 8.92
N LEU A 102 4.45 2.08 10.02
CA LEU A 102 5.87 2.45 10.04
C LEU A 102 6.68 1.63 9.03
N ARG A 103 6.39 0.33 8.92
CA ARG A 103 7.09 -0.57 8.01
C ARG A 103 6.69 -0.42 6.55
N PHE A 104 5.39 -0.27 6.25
CA PHE A 104 4.86 -0.35 4.89
C PHE A 104 4.64 1.01 4.23
N GLU A 105 4.23 2.03 4.99
CA GLU A 105 3.95 3.37 4.47
C GLU A 105 5.19 4.25 4.59
N LEU A 106 5.88 4.21 5.74
CA LEU A 106 7.06 5.05 6.00
C LEU A 106 8.39 4.34 5.69
N SER A 107 8.34 3.07 5.27
CA SER A 107 9.52 2.28 4.90
C SER A 107 10.62 2.25 5.98
N LEU A 108 10.27 2.46 7.25
CA LEU A 108 11.22 2.47 8.34
C LEU A 108 11.77 1.06 8.51
N THR A 109 12.98 0.88 8.04
CA THR A 109 13.65 -0.41 8.09
C THR A 109 14.20 -0.62 9.50
N ARG A 110 14.24 -1.88 9.96
CA ARG A 110 14.86 -2.27 11.23
C ARG A 110 16.23 -1.59 11.46
N LYS A 111 17.06 -1.53 10.41
CA LYS A 111 18.36 -0.84 10.42
C LYS A 111 18.27 0.65 10.77
N PHE A 112 17.23 1.35 10.31
CA PHE A 112 17.03 2.76 10.62
C PHE A 112 16.69 2.92 12.10
N LEU A 113 15.76 2.11 12.61
CA LEU A 113 15.39 2.12 14.03
C LEU A 113 16.57 1.71 14.94
N GLU A 114 17.31 0.67 14.57
CA GLU A 114 18.50 0.22 15.32
C GLU A 114 19.61 1.29 15.31
N ARG A 115 19.89 1.91 14.15
CA ARG A 115 20.88 2.99 14.07
C ARG A 115 20.50 4.18 14.95
N ARG A 116 19.23 4.59 14.90
CA ARG A 116 18.72 5.69 15.74
C ARG A 116 18.75 5.35 17.22
N ALA A 117 18.39 4.12 17.60
CA ALA A 117 18.50 3.65 18.97
C ALA A 117 19.95 3.67 19.47
N CYS A 118 20.91 3.27 18.64
CA CYS A 118 22.34 3.39 18.96
C CYS A 118 22.82 4.84 19.07
N GLU A 119 22.34 5.74 18.21
CA GLU A 119 22.66 7.18 18.26
C GLU A 119 22.10 7.86 19.53
N ALA A 120 21.00 7.35 20.09
CA ALA A 120 20.33 7.93 21.26
C ALA A 120 20.77 7.32 22.60
N VAL A 121 21.58 6.26 22.61
CA VAL A 121 22.28 5.81 23.80
C VAL A 121 23.51 6.71 23.95
N PRO A 122 23.53 7.71 24.85
CA PRO A 122 24.78 8.38 25.17
C PRO A 122 25.77 7.33 25.68
N GLN A 123 26.94 7.31 25.05
CA GLN A 123 28.11 6.61 25.57
C GLN A 123 28.37 7.06 27.02
N GLU A 124 28.62 6.07 27.88
CA GLU A 124 29.32 6.18 29.16
C GLU A 124 28.56 6.84 30.33
N ILE A 125 28.01 5.99 31.20
CA ILE A 125 27.93 6.27 32.64
C ILE A 125 29.22 5.70 33.23
N GLU A 126 30.21 6.56 33.47
CA GLU A 126 31.34 6.31 34.39
C GLU A 126 30.94 6.73 35.81
#